data_AF-A0A1T3NUA0-F1
#
_entry.id   AF-A0A1T3NUA0-F1
#
_cell.length_a   1.000
_cell.length_b   1.000
_cell.length_c   1.000
_cell.angle_alpha   90.00
_cell.angle_beta   90.00
_cell.angle_gamma   90.00
#
_symmetry.space_group_name_H-M   'P 1'
#
loop_
_entity.id
_entity.type
_entity.pdbx_description
1 polymer ?
#
loop_
_entity_poly.entity_id
_entity_poly.type
_entity_poly.pdbx_seq_one_letter_code
_entity_poly.pdbx_strand_id
1 'polypeptide(L)'
;MDEHTDEHASQDDGPEPDGRVFRTWLGDELIEIPATIAGIREALPAEQRDEFTKVIEDTPARDMPLIMNRWSRRTRPEIDAATRREMDRIEGLALDAEADLIMGEDLNVVQDRFQSRVRKGGT
;
A
#
# COMPACT_ATOMS: atom_id res chain seq x y z
N MET A 1 31.92 -6.75 -7.66
CA MET A 1 31.08 -5.99 -8.59
C MET A 1 29.80 -6.78 -8.61
N ASP A 2 28.94 -6.53 -7.63
CA ASP A 2 27.74 -7.33 -7.40
C ASP A 2 26.61 -6.72 -8.21
N GLU A 3 26.26 -7.44 -9.27
CA GLU A 3 25.11 -7.21 -10.12
C GLU A 3 23.88 -7.62 -9.31
N HIS A 4 23.24 -6.64 -8.66
CA HIS A 4 21.90 -6.83 -8.11
C HIS A 4 20.94 -6.98 -9.30
N THR A 5 20.68 -8.23 -9.67
CA THR A 5 19.57 -8.57 -10.54
C THR A 5 18.28 -8.24 -9.79
N ASP A 6 17.74 -7.03 -10.04
CA ASP A 6 16.35 -6.70 -9.76
C ASP A 6 15.47 -7.59 -10.65
N GLU A 7 15.23 -8.83 -10.24
CA GLU A 7 14.12 -9.67 -10.73
C GLU A 7 12.79 -9.14 -10.16
N HIS A 8 12.54 -7.84 -10.32
CA HIS A 8 11.17 -7.38 -10.44
C HIS A 8 10.80 -7.64 -11.89
N ALA A 9 10.07 -8.74 -12.14
CA ALA A 9 9.30 -8.86 -13.36
C ALA A 9 8.51 -7.55 -13.50
N SER A 10 8.93 -6.69 -14.42
CA SER A 10 8.26 -5.42 -14.71
C SER A 10 6.86 -5.79 -15.16
N GLN A 11 5.90 -5.74 -14.23
CA GLN A 11 4.49 -5.81 -14.58
C GLN A 11 4.25 -4.69 -15.59
N ASP A 12 3.62 -5.03 -16.70
CA ASP A 12 3.29 -4.05 -17.73
C ASP A 12 2.19 -3.14 -17.18
N ASP A 13 2.62 -2.06 -16.52
CA ASP A 13 1.76 -1.05 -15.91
C ASP A 13 1.05 -0.18 -16.98
N GLY A 14 1.22 -0.49 -18.26
CA GLY A 14 0.71 0.30 -19.38
C GLY A 14 1.43 1.65 -19.54
N PRO A 15 0.93 2.54 -20.43
CA PRO A 15 1.55 3.83 -20.66
C PRO A 15 1.45 4.72 -19.42
N GLU A 16 2.53 5.42 -19.06
CA GLU A 16 2.59 6.32 -17.90
C GLU A 16 1.43 7.34 -17.91
N PRO A 17 0.74 7.55 -16.79
CA PRO A 17 -0.38 8.50 -16.74
C PRO A 17 0.12 9.94 -16.90
N ASP A 18 -0.78 10.85 -17.30
CA ASP A 18 -0.49 12.28 -17.53
C ASP A 18 -0.18 13.10 -16.26
N GLY A 19 0.06 12.42 -15.13
CA GLY A 19 0.30 12.99 -13.81
C GLY A 19 -0.96 13.37 -13.03
N ARG A 20 -2.18 13.18 -13.57
CA ARG A 20 -3.44 13.51 -12.86
C ARG A 20 -3.97 12.39 -11.99
N VAL A 21 -3.38 11.20 -12.08
CA VAL A 21 -3.71 10.02 -11.28
C VAL A 21 -2.46 9.38 -10.70
N PHE A 22 -2.60 8.77 -9.52
CA PHE A 22 -1.66 7.78 -9.02
C PHE A 22 -2.15 6.40 -9.46
N ARG A 23 -1.19 5.53 -9.78
CA ARG A 23 -1.45 4.11 -9.97
C ARG A 23 -1.07 3.34 -8.72
N THR A 24 -1.91 2.39 -8.34
CA THR A 24 -1.63 1.45 -7.25
C THR A 24 -2.26 0.12 -7.58
N TRP A 25 -1.67 -0.94 -7.05
CA TRP A 25 -2.24 -2.28 -7.12
C TRP A 25 -3.23 -2.52 -5.98
N LEU A 26 -4.30 -3.23 -6.30
CA LEU A 26 -5.30 -3.75 -5.37
C LEU A 26 -5.49 -5.24 -5.67
N GLY A 27 -4.65 -6.08 -5.06
CA GLY A 27 -4.45 -7.45 -5.53
C GLY A 27 -3.87 -7.44 -6.95
N ASP A 28 -4.42 -8.28 -7.83
CA ASP A 28 -4.07 -8.35 -9.26
C ASP A 28 -4.66 -7.22 -10.13
N GLU A 29 -5.38 -6.25 -9.55
CA GLU A 29 -5.97 -5.14 -10.28
C GLU A 29 -5.13 -3.86 -10.15
N LEU A 30 -4.65 -3.34 -11.28
CA LEU A 30 -4.04 -2.01 -11.36
C LEU A 30 -5.16 -0.96 -11.39
N ILE A 31 -5.26 -0.15 -10.35
CA ILE A 31 -6.26 0.90 -10.23
C ILE A 31 -5.64 2.29 -10.28
N GLU A 32 -6.44 3.25 -10.77
CA GLU A 32 -6.09 4.66 -10.78
C GLU A 32 -6.89 5.43 -9.73
N ILE A 33 -6.20 6.30 -8.99
CA ILE A 33 -6.77 7.18 -7.96
C ILE A 33 -6.37 8.64 -8.22
N PRO A 34 -7.19 9.65 -7.87
CA PRO A 34 -6.90 11.04 -8.24
C PRO A 34 -5.61 11.58 -7.63
N ALA A 35 -4.74 12.24 -8.40
CA ALA A 35 -3.48 12.83 -7.91
C ALA A 35 -3.49 14.37 -7.87
N THR A 36 -4.62 14.99 -8.19
CA THR A 36 -4.78 16.46 -8.12
C THR A 36 -5.60 16.86 -6.91
N ILE A 37 -5.32 18.05 -6.35
CA ILE A 37 -6.08 18.55 -5.18
C ILE A 37 -7.57 18.63 -5.52
N ALA A 38 -7.90 19.11 -6.71
CA ALA A 38 -9.28 19.20 -7.19
C ALA A 38 -9.93 17.81 -7.32
N GLY A 39 -9.26 16.86 -7.97
CA GLY A 39 -9.80 15.52 -8.19
C GLY A 39 -9.99 14.73 -6.89
N ILE A 40 -9.04 14.84 -5.94
CA ILE A 40 -9.18 14.22 -4.62
C ILE A 40 -10.40 14.82 -3.89
N ARG A 41 -10.51 16.15 -3.83
CA ARG A 41 -11.62 16.81 -3.14
C ARG A 41 -12.99 16.44 -3.72
N GLU A 42 -13.09 16.32 -5.04
CA GLU A 42 -14.32 15.93 -5.71
C GLU A 42 -14.73 14.49 -5.39
N ALA A 43 -13.76 13.57 -5.41
CA ALA A 43 -13.97 12.15 -5.15
C ALA A 43 -14.18 11.80 -3.67
N LEU A 44 -13.79 12.67 -2.74
CA LEU A 44 -14.03 12.47 -1.31
C LEU A 44 -15.52 12.62 -0.94
N PRO A 45 -16.00 11.85 0.06
CA PRO A 45 -17.29 12.09 0.70
C PRO A 45 -17.40 13.53 1.21
N ALA A 46 -18.59 14.13 1.12
CA ALA A 46 -18.79 15.56 1.40
C ALA A 46 -18.27 15.97 2.78
N GLU A 47 -18.46 15.11 3.80
CA GLU A 47 -18.01 15.33 5.17
C GLU A 47 -16.48 15.41 5.36
N GLN A 48 -15.69 14.91 4.40
CA GLN A 48 -14.23 14.89 4.46
C GLN A 48 -13.57 16.02 3.65
N ARG A 49 -14.34 16.74 2.82
CA ARG A 49 -13.79 17.74 1.89
C ARG A 49 -13.20 18.96 2.59
N ASP A 50 -13.82 19.39 3.68
CA ASP A 50 -13.35 20.54 4.47
C ASP A 50 -12.08 20.19 5.25
N GLU A 51 -12.03 18.98 5.83
CA GLU A 51 -10.83 18.46 6.49
C GLU A 51 -9.67 18.34 5.49
N PHE A 52 -9.92 17.77 4.32
CA PHE A 52 -8.92 17.68 3.25
C PHE A 52 -8.38 19.05 2.86
N THR A 53 -9.27 20.03 2.63
CA THR A 53 -8.87 21.38 2.22
C THR A 53 -7.97 22.01 3.28
N LYS A 54 -8.37 21.94 4.55
CA LYS A 54 -7.58 22.47 5.66
C LYS A 54 -6.19 21.82 5.76
N VAL A 55 -6.13 20.49 5.69
CA VAL A 55 -4.86 19.76 5.76
C VAL A 55 -3.94 20.17 4.62
N ILE A 56 -4.46 20.28 3.40
CA ILE A 56 -3.69 20.68 2.22
C ILE A 56 -3.12 22.10 2.36
N GLU A 57 -3.91 23.05 2.85
CA GLU A 57 -3.47 24.44 3.05
C GLU A 57 -2.37 24.56 4.10
N ASP A 58 -2.40 23.72 5.14
CA ASP A 58 -1.43 23.74 6.24
C ASP A 58 -0.18 22.85 5.98
N THR A 59 -0.17 22.04 4.92
CA THR A 59 0.89 21.05 4.66
C THR A 59 2.15 21.72 4.09
N PRO A 60 3.34 21.52 4.69
CA PRO A 60 4.60 21.95 4.09
C PRO A 60 4.81 21.29 2.71
N ALA A 61 5.32 22.05 1.74
CA ALA A 61 5.47 21.57 0.36
C ALA A 61 6.22 20.24 0.23
N ARG A 62 7.21 19.98 1.10
CA ARG A 62 7.97 18.72 1.13
C ARG A 62 7.13 17.49 1.51
N ASP A 63 6.06 17.70 2.28
CA ASP A 63 5.19 16.66 2.81
C ASP A 63 3.94 16.43 1.91
N MET A 64 3.72 17.34 0.94
CA MET A 64 2.57 17.30 0.01
C MET A 64 2.42 15.98 -0.74
N PRO A 65 3.46 15.35 -1.32
CA PRO A 65 3.30 14.09 -2.04
C PRO A 65 2.69 12.98 -1.17
N LEU A 66 3.15 12.87 0.08
CA LEU A 66 2.65 11.88 1.03
C LEU A 66 1.20 12.16 1.43
N ILE A 67 0.88 13.42 1.74
CA ILE A 67 -0.48 13.83 2.12
C ILE A 67 -1.47 13.62 0.95
N MET A 68 -1.07 13.98 -0.26
CA MET A 68 -1.86 13.76 -1.47
C MET A 68 -2.14 12.27 -1.70
N ASN A 69 -1.12 11.41 -1.60
CA ASN A 69 -1.30 9.97 -1.74
C ASN A 69 -2.26 9.41 -0.67
N ARG A 70 -2.07 9.79 0.60
CA ARG A 70 -2.92 9.35 1.71
C ARG A 70 -4.40 9.70 1.48
N TRP A 71 -4.68 10.93 1.07
CA TRP A 71 -6.06 11.37 0.82
C TRP A 71 -6.64 10.79 -0.47
N SER A 72 -5.81 10.56 -1.48
CA SER A 72 -6.21 9.87 -2.70
C SER A 72 -6.70 8.44 -2.42
N ARG A 73 -6.00 7.68 -1.55
CA ARG A 73 -6.43 6.33 -1.16
C ARG A 73 -7.80 6.33 -0.47
N ARG A 74 -8.13 7.39 0.29
CA ARG A 74 -9.44 7.53 0.96
C ARG A 74 -10.62 7.71 -0.01
N THR A 75 -10.39 8.04 -1.28
CA THR A 75 -11.46 8.13 -2.28
C THR A 75 -11.97 6.75 -2.72
N ARG A 76 -11.26 5.68 -2.35
CA ARG A 76 -11.58 4.28 -2.68
C ARG A 76 -11.54 3.46 -1.37
N PRO A 77 -12.65 3.38 -0.61
CA PRO A 77 -12.70 2.66 0.68
C PRO A 77 -12.24 1.20 0.62
N GLU A 78 -12.30 0.56 -0.54
CA GLU A 78 -11.79 -0.78 -0.78
C GLU A 78 -10.27 -0.89 -0.63
N ILE A 79 -9.50 0.19 -0.86
CA ILE A 79 -8.04 0.22 -0.65
C ILE A 79 -7.73 0.09 0.84
N ASP A 80 -8.46 0.82 1.68
CA ASP A 80 -8.32 0.75 3.13
C ASP A 80 -8.74 -0.63 3.66
N ALA A 81 -9.83 -1.19 3.12
CA ALA A 81 -10.28 -2.53 3.47
C ALA A 81 -9.24 -3.60 3.09
N ALA A 82 -8.64 -3.52 1.91
CA ALA A 82 -7.59 -4.44 1.48
C ALA A 82 -6.31 -4.27 2.31
N THR A 83 -5.90 -3.03 2.58
CA THR A 83 -4.75 -2.76 3.45
C THR A 83 -4.93 -3.38 4.83
N ARG A 84 -6.13 -3.26 5.43
CA ARG A 84 -6.43 -3.89 6.73
C ARG A 84 -6.39 -5.41 6.67
N ARG A 85 -7.03 -6.03 5.67
CA ARG A 85 -7.00 -7.49 5.50
C ARG A 85 -5.58 -8.03 5.39
N GLU A 86 -4.73 -7.30 4.67
CA GLU A 86 -3.32 -7.69 4.52
C GLU A 86 -2.55 -7.54 5.84
N MET A 87 -2.79 -6.48 6.60
CA MET A 87 -2.22 -6.34 7.94
C MET A 87 -2.67 -7.47 8.88
N ASP A 88 -3.97 -7.78 8.91
CA ASP A 88 -4.52 -8.87 9.72
C ASP A 88 -3.88 -10.23 9.33
N ARG A 89 -3.65 -10.46 8.04
CA ARG A 89 -2.97 -11.66 7.53
C ARG A 89 -1.52 -11.74 8.01
N ILE A 90 -0.76 -10.65 7.88
CA ILE A 90 0.64 -10.58 8.31
C ILE A 90 0.75 -10.79 9.82
N GLU A 91 -0.17 -10.20 10.59
CA GLU A 91 -0.25 -10.40 12.04
C GLU A 91 -0.50 -11.88 12.38
N GLY A 92 -1.47 -12.52 11.71
CA GLY A 92 -1.72 -13.96 11.89
C GLY A 92 -0.48 -14.82 11.59
N LEU A 93 0.24 -14.51 10.52
CA LEU A 93 1.50 -15.19 10.18
C LEU A 93 2.60 -14.96 11.22
N ALA A 94 2.66 -13.77 11.82
CA ALA A 94 3.63 -13.45 12.85
C ALA A 94 3.34 -14.20 14.15
N LEU A 95 2.06 -14.32 14.53
CA LEU A 95 1.62 -15.11 15.68
C LEU A 95 1.91 -16.61 15.50
N ASP A 96 1.67 -17.15 14.30
CA ASP A 96 2.02 -18.54 13.97
C ASP A 96 3.54 -18.77 14.10
N ALA A 97 4.35 -17.84 13.57
CA ALA A 97 5.80 -17.91 13.67
C ALA A 97 6.29 -17.83 15.12
N GLU A 98 5.69 -16.96 15.94
CA GLU A 98 5.99 -16.88 17.37
C GLU A 98 5.67 -18.19 18.09
N ALA A 99 4.52 -18.82 17.79
CA ALA A 99 4.15 -20.10 18.35
C ALA A 99 5.16 -21.21 18.01
N ASP A 100 5.61 -21.29 16.75
CA ASP A 100 6.62 -22.27 16.32
C ASP A 100 7.95 -22.09 17.09
N LEU A 101 8.38 -20.84 17.32
CA LEU A 101 9.57 -20.54 18.13
C LEU A 101 9.43 -20.98 19.59
N ILE A 102 8.26 -20.72 20.20
CA ILE A 102 7.96 -21.14 21.58
C ILE A 102 8.00 -22.66 21.70
N MET A 103 7.56 -23.38 20.66
CA MET A 103 7.58 -24.84 20.59
C MET A 103 8.98 -25.42 20.29
N GLY A 104 9.99 -24.56 20.14
CA GLY A 104 11.39 -24.95 19.97
C GLY A 104 11.80 -25.22 18.52
N GLU A 105 11.03 -24.76 17.52
CA GLU A 105 11.51 -24.76 16.13
C GLU A 105 12.74 -23.84 15.96
N ASP A 106 13.59 -24.17 14.99
CA ASP A 106 14.77 -23.36 14.66
C ASP A 106 14.37 -22.01 14.06
N LEU A 107 14.99 -20.93 14.55
CA LEU A 107 14.69 -19.56 14.13
C LEU A 107 14.82 -19.34 12.62
N ASN A 108 15.85 -19.92 11.98
CA ASN A 108 16.08 -19.72 10.55
C ASN A 108 14.98 -20.41 9.73
N VAL A 109 14.51 -21.58 10.19
CA VAL A 109 13.42 -22.32 9.55
C VAL A 109 12.11 -21.57 9.66
N VAL A 110 11.79 -21.03 10.85
CA VAL A 110 10.58 -20.22 11.07
C VAL A 110 10.62 -18.94 10.25
N GLN A 111 11.76 -18.25 10.23
CA GLN A 111 11.94 -17.00 9.49
C GLN A 111 11.77 -17.20 7.98
N ASP A 112 12.40 -18.23 7.39
CA ASP A 112 12.26 -18.53 5.97
C ASP A 112 10.81 -18.88 5.60
N ARG A 113 10.15 -19.68 6.43
CA ARG A 113 8.73 -20.04 6.26
C ARG A 113 7.82 -18.81 6.31
N PHE A 114 8.02 -17.93 7.30
CA PHE A 114 7.28 -16.68 7.43
C PHE A 114 7.46 -15.81 6.19
N GLN A 115 8.71 -15.56 5.77
CA GLN A 115 9.01 -14.76 4.58
C GLN A 115 8.40 -15.35 3.30
N SER A 116 8.45 -16.67 3.15
CA SER A 116 7.82 -17.38 2.05
C SER A 116 6.29 -17.19 2.02
N ARG A 117 5.63 -17.27 3.18
CA ARG A 117 4.17 -17.07 3.31
C ARG A 117 3.76 -15.61 3.12
N VAL A 118 4.57 -14.65 3.59
CA VAL A 118 4.34 -13.23 3.32
C VAL A 118 4.39 -12.97 1.82
N ARG A 119 5.45 -13.44 1.14
CA ARG A 119 5.63 -13.27 -0.31
C ARG A 119 4.52 -13.90 -1.15
N LYS A 120 4.03 -15.09 -0.77
CA LYS A 120 2.97 -15.81 -1.51
C LYS A 120 1.57 -15.17 -1.41
N GLY A 121 1.34 -14.26 -0.46
CA GLY A 121 0.04 -13.60 -0.30
C GLY A 121 -0.04 -12.19 -0.86
N GLY A 122 1.03 -11.70 -1.53
CA GLY A 122 1.10 -10.35 -2.07
C GLY A 122 0.67 -10.20 -3.54
N THR A 123 0.07 -11.24 -4.14
CA THR A 123 -0.59 -11.23 -5.46
C THR A 123 -2.09 -11.19 -5.27
#